data_AF-A0AAV5DHU8-F1
#
_entry.id   AF-A0AAV5DHU8-F1
#
_cell.length_a   1.000
_cell.length_b   1.000
_cell.length_c   1.000
_cell.angle_alpha   90.00
_cell.angle_beta   90.00
_cell.angle_gamma   90.00
#
_symmetry.space_group_name_H-M   'P 1'
#
loop_
_entity.id
_entity.type
_entity.pdbx_description
1 polymer ?
#
loop_
_entity_poly.entity_id
_entity_poly.type
_entity_poly.pdbx_seq_one_letter_code
_entity_poly.pdbx_strand_id
1 'polypeptide(L)'
;MGDHEARGDDFEKKAEKKLSGWGLFGNKHEDAADLFDKAANSFKLAKNWNRAAAVYIKIANCHLKGDSKHEAASAYVEAANCYKKFSPQEAAQALNQAVNLFLELDIGEIYQQEQDLEKATDYLERAADLFDSEGQSSQSNTIKQKVAEISAQLEQYPKATEIFEAIARQSINNNLLKYSVRGILLNAGICQLCRGDPVAITNSLERYQPFAILQEIDPTFSGTREYKLLAPRDVFHLASKVNEYILQDLAAAMDEGDIAKFTDAIKEFDSMTRLDPWKTTLLLRAKNELKKKEDEDDLT
;
A
#
# COMPACT_ATOMS: atom_id res chain seq x y z
N MET A 1 5.89 40.65 7.16
CA MET A 1 6.43 39.50 6.39
C MET A 1 7.91 39.28 6.67
N GLY A 2 8.79 40.28 6.55
CA GLY A 2 10.24 40.11 6.76
C GLY A 2 10.70 39.69 8.18
N ASP A 3 9.98 40.04 9.25
CA ASP A 3 10.36 39.67 10.62
C ASP A 3 10.26 38.15 10.88
N HIS A 4 9.24 37.49 10.34
CA HIS A 4 9.09 36.04 10.49
C HIS A 4 10.13 35.26 9.66
N GLU A 5 10.46 35.74 8.47
CA GLU A 5 11.49 35.11 7.63
C GLU A 5 12.88 35.21 8.25
N ALA A 6 13.24 36.38 8.80
CA ALA A 6 14.50 36.57 9.51
C ALA A 6 14.61 35.70 10.78
N ARG A 7 13.51 35.53 11.52
CA ARG A 7 13.45 34.58 12.65
C ARG A 7 13.63 33.14 12.20
N GLY A 8 13.02 32.77 11.06
CA GLY A 8 13.21 31.47 10.43
C GLY A 8 14.68 31.19 10.12
N ASP A 9 15.36 32.15 9.47
CA ASP A 9 16.78 32.04 9.13
C ASP A 9 17.69 31.93 10.38
N ASP A 10 17.37 32.66 11.46
CA ASP A 10 18.13 32.57 12.71
C ASP A 10 18.00 31.19 13.37
N PHE A 11 16.78 30.64 13.42
CA PHE A 11 16.54 29.29 13.94
C PHE A 11 17.20 28.21 13.08
N GLU A 12 17.10 28.31 11.75
CA GLU A 12 17.73 27.36 10.83
C GLU A 12 19.25 27.35 11.00
N LYS A 13 19.89 28.53 11.08
CA LYS A 13 21.34 28.65 11.35
C LYS A 13 21.74 28.04 12.70
N LYS A 14 20.92 28.22 13.73
CA LYS A 14 21.17 27.62 15.05
C LYS A 14 21.09 26.09 15.00
N ALA A 15 20.11 25.55 14.28
CA ALA A 15 19.96 24.12 14.06
C ALA A 15 21.15 23.51 13.29
N GLU A 16 21.60 24.17 12.22
CA GLU A 16 22.77 23.72 11.44
C GLU A 16 24.06 23.74 12.26
N LYS A 17 24.26 24.78 13.07
CA LYS A 17 25.40 24.84 14.01
C LYS A 17 25.38 23.69 15.00
N LYS A 18 24.20 23.34 15.53
CA LYS A 18 24.02 22.19 16.42
C LYS A 18 24.39 20.87 15.74
N LEU A 19 24.00 20.68 14.47
CA LEU A 19 24.38 19.49 13.71
C LEU A 19 25.89 19.41 13.42
N SER A 20 26.56 20.55 13.21
CA SER A 20 28.01 20.62 12.96
C SER A 20 28.89 20.54 14.21
N GLY A 21 28.31 20.65 15.41
CA GLY A 21 29.05 20.65 16.67
C GLY A 21 29.63 19.28 17.00
N TRP A 22 30.92 19.25 17.39
CA TRP A 22 31.60 18.04 17.86
C TRP A 22 31.20 17.74 19.32
N GLY A 23 30.09 17.03 19.52
CA GLY A 23 29.62 16.54 20.82
C GLY A 23 29.54 15.01 20.85
N LEU A 24 30.22 14.39 21.82
CA LEU A 24 30.42 12.93 21.90
C LEU A 24 29.35 12.20 22.72
N PHE A 25 28.36 12.88 23.29
CA PHE A 25 27.22 12.29 24.00
C PHE A 25 25.99 13.20 23.89
N GLY A 26 24.85 12.66 23.47
CA GLY A 26 23.54 13.32 23.55
C GLY A 26 22.89 13.71 22.21
N ASN A 27 21.57 13.84 22.28
CA ASN A 27 20.55 13.85 21.23
C ASN A 27 20.59 15.06 20.26
N LYS A 28 21.74 15.30 19.61
CA LYS A 28 21.97 16.47 18.74
C LYS A 28 20.98 16.59 17.57
N HIS A 29 20.39 15.46 17.17
CA HIS A 29 19.41 15.41 16.09
C HIS A 29 18.03 15.88 16.56
N GLU A 30 17.60 15.52 17.78
CA GLU A 30 16.37 16.03 18.38
C GLU A 30 16.47 17.53 18.68
N ASP A 31 17.58 17.97 19.30
CA ASP A 31 17.87 19.40 19.53
C ASP A 31 17.81 20.23 18.24
N ALA A 32 18.32 19.67 17.14
CA ALA A 32 18.29 20.32 15.84
C ALA A 32 16.89 20.30 15.22
N ALA A 33 16.15 19.20 15.37
CA ALA A 33 14.78 19.07 14.90
C ALA A 33 13.86 20.13 15.54
N ASP A 34 13.96 20.35 16.85
CA ASP A 34 13.20 21.38 17.58
C ASP A 34 13.47 22.80 17.05
N LEU A 35 14.74 23.09 16.73
CA LEU A 35 15.13 24.39 16.17
C LEU A 35 14.64 24.52 14.72
N PHE A 36 14.72 23.46 13.93
CA PHE A 36 14.16 23.45 12.59
C PHE A 36 12.63 23.56 12.60
N ASP A 37 11.90 22.99 13.57
CA ASP A 37 10.44 23.15 13.66
C ASP A 37 10.05 24.61 13.90
N LYS A 38 10.76 25.30 14.80
CA LYS A 38 10.61 26.75 14.99
C LYS A 38 10.91 27.55 13.71
N ALA A 39 11.91 27.12 12.93
CA ALA A 39 12.22 27.74 11.65
C ALA A 39 11.10 27.50 10.62
N ALA A 40 10.62 26.26 10.48
CA ALA A 40 9.54 25.88 9.56
C ALA A 40 8.24 26.65 9.87
N ASN A 41 7.86 26.72 11.14
CA ASN A 41 6.69 27.50 11.59
C ASN A 41 6.83 28.99 11.28
N SER A 42 8.03 29.56 11.46
CA SER A 42 8.30 30.96 11.10
C SER A 42 8.19 31.19 9.58
N PHE A 43 8.69 30.26 8.75
CA PHE A 43 8.52 30.34 7.29
C PHE A 43 7.06 30.15 6.84
N LYS A 44 6.28 29.27 7.50
CA LYS A 44 4.84 29.13 7.26
C LYS A 44 4.10 30.45 7.54
N LEU A 45 4.40 31.11 8.67
CA LEU A 45 3.82 32.42 9.03
C LEU A 45 4.21 33.52 8.03
N ALA A 46 5.42 33.45 7.47
CA ALA A 46 5.86 34.33 6.40
C ALA A 46 5.24 33.98 5.02
N LYS A 47 4.49 32.87 4.91
CA LYS A 47 3.99 32.27 3.66
C LYS A 47 5.12 31.88 2.68
N ASN A 48 6.34 31.70 3.17
CA ASN A 48 7.45 31.18 2.37
C ASN A 48 7.40 29.65 2.37
N TRP A 49 6.46 29.09 1.59
CA TRP A 49 6.19 27.66 1.52
C TRP A 49 7.39 26.85 1.01
N ASN A 50 8.21 27.43 0.13
CA ASN A 50 9.41 26.79 -0.40
C ASN A 50 10.43 26.55 0.71
N ARG A 51 10.76 27.60 1.49
CA ARG A 51 11.67 27.47 2.63
C ARG A 51 11.10 26.56 3.72
N ALA A 52 9.81 26.68 4.03
CA ALA A 52 9.17 25.80 5.01
C ALA A 52 9.27 24.31 4.62
N ALA A 53 8.98 23.98 3.36
CA ALA A 53 9.09 22.60 2.86
C ALA A 53 10.52 22.07 2.97
N ALA A 54 11.51 22.85 2.54
CA ALA A 54 12.92 22.47 2.62
C ALA A 54 13.37 22.22 4.07
N VAL A 55 12.88 23.01 5.03
CA VAL A 55 13.18 22.81 6.45
C VAL A 55 12.50 21.56 7.00
N TYR A 56 11.25 21.26 6.63
CA TYR A 56 10.61 20.00 7.04
C TYR A 56 11.35 18.76 6.54
N ILE A 57 11.96 18.80 5.35
CA ILE A 57 12.85 17.73 4.90
C ILE A 57 14.10 17.61 5.81
N LYS A 58 14.64 18.73 6.31
CA LYS A 58 15.73 18.70 7.30
C LYS A 58 15.28 18.11 8.65
N ILE A 59 14.06 18.42 9.11
CA ILE A 59 13.45 17.84 10.31
C ILE A 59 13.31 16.33 10.15
N ALA A 60 12.73 15.86 9.05
CA ALA A 60 12.57 14.44 8.76
C ALA A 60 13.92 13.71 8.79
N ASN A 61 14.95 14.26 8.15
CA ASN A 61 16.30 13.69 8.17
C ASN A 61 16.94 13.67 9.57
N CYS A 62 16.59 14.61 10.45
CA CYS A 62 17.05 14.58 11.84
C CYS A 62 16.39 13.43 12.60
N HIS A 63 15.07 13.26 12.46
CA HIS A 63 14.34 12.15 13.08
C HIS A 63 14.80 10.79 12.57
N LEU A 64 15.09 10.64 11.27
CA LEU A 64 15.67 9.40 10.72
C LEU A 64 17.03 9.07 11.35
N LYS A 65 17.87 10.07 11.59
CA LYS A 65 19.17 9.87 12.27
C LYS A 65 19.03 9.61 13.78
N GLY A 66 17.90 10.00 14.36
CA GLY A 66 17.51 9.71 15.74
C GLY A 66 16.68 8.44 15.91
N ASP A 67 16.49 7.66 14.84
CA ASP A 67 15.66 6.45 14.79
C ASP A 67 14.16 6.66 15.15
N SER A 68 13.66 7.89 14.97
CA SER A 68 12.27 8.28 15.24
C SER A 68 11.46 8.28 13.93
N LYS A 69 11.17 7.09 13.38
CA LYS A 69 10.57 6.94 12.05
C LYS A 69 9.17 7.57 11.92
N HIS A 70 8.36 7.51 12.99
CA HIS A 70 7.01 8.10 13.01
C HIS A 70 7.06 9.63 12.89
N GLU A 71 7.97 10.27 13.63
CA GLU A 71 8.22 11.71 13.59
C GLU A 71 8.79 12.14 12.24
N ALA A 72 9.68 11.32 11.66
CA ALA A 72 10.19 11.54 10.32
C ALA A 72 9.08 11.51 9.27
N ALA A 73 8.19 10.52 9.34
CA ALA A 73 7.05 10.41 8.43
C ALA A 73 6.10 11.61 8.55
N SER A 74 5.80 12.04 9.78
CA SER A 74 5.00 13.24 10.05
C SER A 74 5.63 14.51 9.46
N ALA A 75 6.95 14.67 9.57
CA ALA A 75 7.67 15.79 8.96
C ALA A 75 7.62 15.77 7.42
N TYR A 76 7.69 14.60 6.79
CA TYR A 76 7.50 14.47 5.34
C TYR A 76 6.07 14.84 4.90
N VAL A 77 5.04 14.52 5.69
CA VAL A 77 3.66 14.97 5.43
C VAL A 77 3.56 16.50 5.49
N GLU A 78 4.18 17.13 6.49
CA GLU A 78 4.20 18.60 6.58
C GLU A 78 4.97 19.25 5.43
N ALA A 79 6.07 18.63 4.97
CA ALA A 79 6.77 19.05 3.75
C ALA A 79 5.84 18.97 2.54
N ALA A 80 5.10 17.86 2.38
CA ALA A 80 4.15 17.69 1.29
C ALA A 80 3.01 18.72 1.32
N ASN A 81 2.47 19.04 2.51
CA ASN A 81 1.46 20.08 2.68
C ASN A 81 1.96 21.45 2.21
N CYS A 82 3.25 21.74 2.42
CA CYS A 82 3.90 22.95 1.90
C CYS A 82 4.11 22.88 0.37
N TYR A 83 4.64 21.76 -0.14
CA TYR A 83 4.88 21.56 -1.57
C TYR A 83 3.60 21.63 -2.40
N LYS A 84 2.46 21.12 -1.91
CA LYS A 84 1.17 21.17 -2.60
C LYS A 84 0.74 22.60 -3.02
N LYS A 85 1.31 23.64 -2.41
CA LYS A 85 1.04 25.04 -2.76
C LYS A 85 1.72 25.53 -4.04
N PHE A 86 2.81 24.88 -4.47
CA PHE A 86 3.62 25.37 -5.59
C PHE A 86 4.24 24.28 -6.46
N SER A 87 4.34 23.04 -5.97
CA SER A 87 4.87 21.90 -6.70
C SER A 87 4.23 20.57 -6.28
N PRO A 88 3.21 20.09 -7.03
CA PRO A 88 2.55 18.82 -6.77
C PRO A 88 3.48 17.61 -6.85
N GLN A 89 4.48 17.64 -7.75
CA GLN A 89 5.45 16.54 -7.91
C GLN A 89 6.27 16.30 -6.64
N GLU A 90 6.86 17.34 -6.05
CA GLU A 90 7.62 17.26 -4.80
C GLU A 90 6.71 16.90 -3.62
N ALA A 91 5.45 17.35 -3.63
CA ALA A 91 4.48 16.95 -2.62
C ALA A 91 4.24 15.44 -2.64
N ALA A 92 4.07 14.88 -3.84
CA ALA A 92 3.85 13.47 -4.04
C ALA A 92 5.09 12.63 -3.66
N GLN A 93 6.31 13.12 -3.97
CA GLN A 93 7.55 12.50 -3.53
C GLN A 93 7.71 12.51 -2.01
N ALA A 94 7.41 13.63 -1.34
CA ALA A 94 7.47 13.73 0.11
C ALA A 94 6.44 12.80 0.78
N LEU A 95 5.21 12.70 0.27
CA LEU A 95 4.23 11.73 0.76
C LEU A 95 4.73 10.29 0.58
N ASN A 96 5.35 9.95 -0.55
CA ASN A 96 5.89 8.61 -0.77
C ASN A 96 7.00 8.26 0.25
N GLN A 97 7.81 9.23 0.68
CA GLN A 97 8.79 9.01 1.76
C GLN A 97 8.10 8.78 3.10
N ALA A 98 7.07 9.57 3.44
CA ALA A 98 6.30 9.36 4.67
C ALA A 98 5.69 7.96 4.74
N VAL A 99 5.16 7.50 3.60
CA VAL A 99 4.56 6.16 3.44
C VAL A 99 5.56 5.06 3.69
N ASN A 100 6.72 5.10 3.03
CA ASN A 100 7.72 4.05 3.20
C ASN A 100 8.14 3.94 4.67
N LEU A 101 8.21 5.07 5.38
CA LEU A 101 8.52 5.08 6.81
C LEU A 101 7.40 4.51 7.67
N PHE A 102 6.14 4.86 7.40
CA PHE A 102 5.00 4.24 8.09
C PHE A 102 4.90 2.73 7.84
N LEU A 103 5.29 2.26 6.66
CA LEU A 103 5.30 0.84 6.30
C LEU A 103 6.51 0.07 6.85
N GLU A 104 7.64 0.74 7.07
CA GLU A 104 8.84 0.17 7.68
C GLU A 104 8.77 0.09 9.21
N LEU A 105 7.82 0.79 9.84
CA LEU A 105 7.43 0.50 11.21
C LEU A 105 6.82 -0.92 11.19
N ASP A 106 7.39 -1.82 11.98
CA ASP A 106 7.10 -3.25 11.89
C ASP A 106 5.57 -3.49 11.95
N ILE A 107 5.00 -4.21 10.97
CA ILE A 107 3.57 -4.57 10.95
C ILE A 107 3.18 -5.31 12.26
N GLY A 108 4.16 -5.95 12.91
CA GLY A 108 4.07 -6.55 14.25
C GLY A 108 3.79 -5.57 15.39
N GLU A 109 4.41 -4.37 15.38
CA GLU A 109 4.18 -3.32 16.38
C GLU A 109 2.88 -2.54 16.08
N ILE A 110 2.52 -2.41 14.80
CA ILE A 110 1.29 -1.74 14.34
C ILE A 110 0.02 -2.51 14.70
N TYR A 111 0.08 -3.81 15.05
CA TYR A 111 -1.07 -4.52 15.64
C TYR A 111 -1.65 -3.80 16.88
N GLN A 112 -0.91 -2.85 17.48
CA GLN A 112 -1.38 -2.06 18.61
C GLN A 112 -2.01 -0.69 18.25
N GLN A 113 -1.91 -0.18 17.02
CA GLN A 113 -2.37 1.18 16.65
C GLN A 113 -3.08 1.26 15.28
N GLU A 114 -4.32 0.75 15.21
CA GLU A 114 -5.20 0.91 14.04
C GLU A 114 -5.35 2.37 13.56
N GLN A 115 -5.31 3.33 14.50
CA GLN A 115 -5.40 4.76 14.19
C GLN A 115 -4.28 5.28 13.28
N ASP A 116 -3.09 4.69 13.33
CA ASP A 116 -1.96 5.16 12.54
C ASP A 116 -1.98 4.59 11.13
N LEU A 117 -2.55 3.39 10.95
CA LEU A 117 -2.87 2.83 9.64
C LEU A 117 -3.96 3.65 8.92
N GLU A 118 -5.00 4.09 9.62
CA GLU A 118 -6.05 4.94 9.04
C GLU A 118 -5.49 6.28 8.55
N LYS A 119 -4.65 6.94 9.36
CA LYS A 119 -3.97 8.18 8.96
C LYS A 119 -3.04 7.97 7.77
N ALA A 120 -2.26 6.88 7.78
CA ALA A 120 -1.40 6.54 6.65
C ALA A 120 -2.21 6.35 5.36
N THR A 121 -3.39 5.72 5.47
CA THR A 121 -4.32 5.51 4.35
C THR A 121 -4.82 6.84 3.77
N ASP A 122 -5.23 7.81 4.61
CA ASP A 122 -5.65 9.15 4.14
C ASP A 122 -4.51 9.85 3.36
N TYR A 123 -3.29 9.81 3.90
CA TYR A 123 -2.14 10.44 3.24
C TYR A 123 -1.78 9.76 1.91
N LEU A 124 -1.90 8.44 1.84
CA LEU A 124 -1.68 7.65 0.63
C LEU A 124 -2.70 7.97 -0.45
N GLU A 125 -3.99 8.03 -0.11
CA GLU A 125 -5.05 8.38 -1.06
C GLU A 125 -4.81 9.76 -1.66
N ARG A 126 -4.47 10.74 -0.81
CA ARG A 126 -4.09 12.09 -1.24
C ARG A 126 -2.83 12.09 -2.12
N ALA A 127 -1.87 11.22 -1.87
CA ALA A 127 -0.67 11.09 -2.69
C ALA A 127 -1.00 10.50 -4.07
N ALA A 128 -1.82 9.46 -4.11
CA ALA A 128 -2.28 8.83 -5.35
C ALA A 128 -3.02 9.84 -6.23
N ASP A 129 -3.93 10.63 -5.66
CA ASP A 129 -4.65 11.69 -6.38
C ASP A 129 -3.71 12.74 -6.98
N LEU A 130 -2.66 13.12 -6.24
CA LEU A 130 -1.65 14.05 -6.76
C LEU A 130 -0.87 13.44 -7.92
N PHE A 131 -0.42 12.19 -7.80
CA PHE A 131 0.27 11.50 -8.90
C PHE A 131 -0.63 11.32 -10.13
N ASP A 132 -1.91 11.00 -9.95
CA ASP A 132 -2.89 10.93 -11.03
C ASP A 132 -3.05 12.27 -11.73
N SER A 133 -3.17 13.37 -10.96
CA SER A 133 -3.32 14.73 -11.52
C SER A 133 -2.11 15.18 -12.35
N GLU A 134 -0.93 14.65 -12.02
CA GLU A 134 0.33 14.91 -12.74
C GLU A 134 0.61 13.90 -13.86
N GLY A 135 -0.34 13.00 -14.17
CA GLY A 135 -0.18 11.97 -15.21
C GLY A 135 0.79 10.84 -14.85
N GLN A 136 1.19 10.74 -13.58
CA GLN A 136 2.10 9.73 -13.03
C GLN A 136 1.34 8.46 -12.59
N SER A 137 0.62 7.84 -13.52
CA SER A 137 -0.29 6.71 -13.25
C SER A 137 0.41 5.47 -12.69
N SER A 138 1.67 5.23 -13.05
CA SER A 138 2.46 4.10 -12.52
C SER A 138 2.75 4.26 -11.02
N GLN A 139 3.17 5.47 -10.61
CA GLN A 139 3.41 5.80 -9.20
C GLN A 139 2.10 5.79 -8.41
N SER A 140 1.04 6.38 -8.97
CA SER A 140 -0.31 6.34 -8.38
C SER A 140 -0.78 4.91 -8.13
N ASN A 141 -0.67 4.01 -9.12
CA ASN A 141 -1.05 2.61 -8.97
C ASN A 141 -0.25 1.89 -7.88
N THR A 142 1.04 2.19 -7.75
CA THR A 142 1.89 1.64 -6.68
C THR A 142 1.38 2.07 -5.30
N ILE A 143 0.99 3.34 -5.16
CA ILE A 143 0.46 3.90 -3.90
C ILE A 143 -0.94 3.35 -3.60
N LYS A 144 -1.82 3.29 -4.60
CA LYS A 144 -3.16 2.69 -4.46
C LYS A 144 -3.06 1.23 -4.05
N GLN A 145 -2.06 0.50 -4.55
CA GLN A 145 -1.83 -0.88 -4.11
C GLN A 145 -1.52 -0.93 -2.60
N LYS A 146 -0.72 0.02 -2.09
CA LYS A 146 -0.47 0.14 -0.65
C LYS A 146 -1.72 0.53 0.16
N VAL A 147 -2.55 1.44 -0.35
CA VAL A 147 -3.86 1.76 0.25
C VAL A 147 -4.71 0.50 0.39
N ALA A 148 -4.78 -0.32 -0.66
CA ALA A 148 -5.56 -1.55 -0.65
C ALA A 148 -4.98 -2.60 0.32
N GLU A 149 -3.65 -2.75 0.37
CA GLU A 149 -2.97 -3.65 1.31
C GLU A 149 -3.27 -3.26 2.78
N ILE A 150 -3.21 -1.98 3.13
CA ILE A 150 -3.54 -1.47 4.48
C ILE A 150 -5.04 -1.60 4.76
N SER A 151 -5.90 -1.26 3.79
CA SER A 151 -7.36 -1.38 3.94
C SER A 151 -7.78 -2.82 4.24
N ALA A 152 -7.13 -3.81 3.61
CA ALA A 152 -7.37 -5.22 3.91
C ALA A 152 -6.90 -5.62 5.32
N GLN A 153 -5.81 -5.02 5.81
CA GLN A 153 -5.34 -5.24 7.20
C GLN A 153 -6.32 -4.69 8.23
N LEU A 154 -6.95 -3.54 7.93
CA LEU A 154 -8.03 -2.93 8.71
C LEU A 154 -9.40 -3.61 8.52
N GLU A 155 -9.44 -4.78 7.88
CA GLU A 155 -10.67 -5.56 7.61
C GLU A 155 -11.70 -4.82 6.72
N GLN A 156 -11.28 -3.74 6.06
CA GLN A 156 -12.06 -3.02 5.06
C GLN A 156 -11.98 -3.73 3.70
N TYR A 157 -12.31 -5.03 3.69
CA TYR A 157 -12.18 -5.90 2.51
C TYR A 157 -12.89 -5.38 1.25
N PRO A 158 -14.13 -4.83 1.32
CA PRO A 158 -14.79 -4.27 0.15
C PRO A 158 -13.99 -3.13 -0.50
N LYS A 159 -13.49 -2.19 0.32
CA LYS A 159 -12.67 -1.06 -0.14
C LYS A 159 -11.36 -1.57 -0.77
N ALA A 160 -10.68 -2.51 -0.12
CA ALA A 160 -9.45 -3.08 -0.65
C ALA A 160 -9.67 -3.76 -2.00
N THR A 161 -10.74 -4.55 -2.15
CA THR A 161 -11.09 -5.21 -3.40
C THR A 161 -11.37 -4.21 -4.52
N GLU A 162 -12.19 -3.18 -4.28
CA GLU A 162 -12.50 -2.14 -5.28
C GLU A 162 -11.23 -1.45 -5.80
N ILE A 163 -10.29 -1.14 -4.90
CA ILE A 163 -9.03 -0.50 -5.28
C ILE A 163 -8.15 -1.46 -6.11
N PHE A 164 -7.99 -2.72 -5.68
CA PHE A 164 -7.22 -3.70 -6.46
C PHE A 164 -7.82 -3.93 -7.84
N GLU A 165 -9.15 -4.06 -7.95
CA GLU A 165 -9.84 -4.17 -9.24
C GLU A 165 -9.62 -2.94 -10.12
N ALA A 166 -9.71 -1.73 -9.55
CA ALA A 166 -9.50 -0.50 -10.30
C ALA A 166 -8.07 -0.42 -10.86
N ILE A 167 -7.05 -0.78 -10.07
CA ILE A 167 -5.65 -0.82 -10.53
C ILE A 167 -5.49 -1.86 -11.64
N ALA A 168 -6.09 -3.06 -11.48
CA ALA A 168 -6.05 -4.12 -12.47
C ALA A 168 -6.64 -3.66 -13.82
N ARG A 169 -7.83 -3.04 -13.80
CA ARG A 169 -8.51 -2.49 -14.99
C ARG A 169 -7.71 -1.38 -15.67
N GLN A 170 -6.98 -0.57 -14.92
CA GLN A 170 -6.12 0.47 -15.51
C GLN A 170 -4.82 -0.11 -16.08
N SER A 171 -4.26 -1.13 -15.43
CA SER A 171 -2.94 -1.68 -15.74
C SER A 171 -2.96 -2.71 -16.88
N ILE A 172 -4.10 -3.35 -17.13
CA ILE A 172 -4.26 -4.39 -18.17
C ILE A 172 -4.09 -3.85 -19.60
N ASN A 173 -4.44 -2.58 -19.83
CA ASN A 173 -4.25 -1.90 -21.12
C ASN A 173 -2.79 -1.47 -21.36
N ASN A 174 -1.92 -1.62 -20.34
CA ASN A 174 -0.51 -1.31 -20.43
C ASN A 174 0.33 -2.60 -20.55
N ASN A 175 0.92 -2.81 -21.72
CA ASN A 175 1.74 -3.99 -22.04
C ASN A 175 2.91 -4.23 -21.07
N LEU A 176 3.39 -3.19 -20.38
CA LEU A 176 4.46 -3.29 -19.38
C LEU A 176 3.94 -3.73 -18.00
N LEU A 177 2.69 -3.38 -17.66
CA LEU A 177 2.09 -3.64 -16.35
C LEU A 177 1.20 -4.91 -16.33
N LYS A 178 0.88 -5.49 -17.49
CA LYS A 178 0.05 -6.70 -17.58
C LYS A 178 0.50 -7.89 -16.71
N TYR A 179 1.80 -7.99 -16.41
CA TYR A 179 2.34 -9.08 -15.59
C TYR A 179 2.09 -8.87 -14.09
N SER A 180 2.00 -7.63 -13.60
CA SER A 180 1.69 -7.32 -12.20
C SER A 180 0.20 -7.45 -11.88
N VAL A 181 -0.69 -7.30 -12.88
CA VAL A 181 -2.15 -7.43 -12.75
C VAL A 181 -2.57 -8.73 -12.08
N ARG A 182 -1.86 -9.83 -12.35
CA ARG A 182 -2.17 -11.16 -11.77
C ARG A 182 -1.98 -11.20 -10.26
N GLY A 183 -0.91 -10.58 -9.75
CA GLY A 183 -0.68 -10.49 -8.31
C GLY A 183 -1.72 -9.59 -7.62
N ILE A 184 -2.15 -8.54 -8.31
CA ILE A 184 -3.15 -7.58 -7.83
C ILE A 184 -4.54 -8.26 -7.73
N LEU A 185 -4.94 -9.02 -8.75
CA LEU A 185 -6.20 -9.78 -8.72
C LEU A 185 -6.17 -10.90 -7.68
N LEU A 186 -5.01 -11.56 -7.47
CA LEU A 186 -4.85 -12.52 -6.38
C LEU A 186 -5.13 -11.86 -5.01
N ASN A 187 -4.58 -10.68 -4.77
CA ASN A 187 -4.84 -9.93 -3.55
C ASN A 187 -6.34 -9.56 -3.40
N ALA A 188 -7.00 -9.17 -4.49
CA ALA A 188 -8.45 -8.90 -4.50
C ALA A 188 -9.27 -10.16 -4.16
N GLY A 189 -8.88 -11.32 -4.70
CA GLY A 189 -9.48 -12.62 -4.40
C GLY A 189 -9.31 -13.03 -2.94
N ILE A 190 -8.12 -12.85 -2.36
CA ILE A 190 -7.86 -13.11 -0.94
C ILE A 190 -8.75 -12.22 -0.04
N CYS A 191 -8.96 -10.95 -0.41
CA CYS A 191 -9.88 -10.07 0.33
C CYS A 191 -11.34 -10.58 0.26
N GLN A 192 -11.78 -11.11 -0.89
CA GLN A 192 -13.11 -11.72 -1.02
C GLN A 192 -13.24 -12.98 -0.17
N LEU A 193 -12.21 -13.83 -0.11
CA LEU A 193 -12.18 -15.00 0.78
C LEU A 193 -12.34 -14.59 2.25
N CYS A 194 -11.67 -13.51 2.68
CA CYS A 194 -11.79 -13.02 4.06
C CYS A 194 -13.21 -12.53 4.42
N ARG A 195 -14.04 -12.16 3.45
CA ARG A 195 -15.44 -11.77 3.70
C ARG A 195 -16.33 -12.97 4.02
N GLY A 196 -15.91 -14.18 3.67
CA GLY A 196 -16.66 -15.40 3.96
C GLY A 196 -18.03 -15.46 3.28
N ASP A 197 -18.25 -14.81 2.14
CA ASP A 197 -19.50 -14.90 1.37
C ASP A 197 -19.28 -15.77 0.12
N PRO A 198 -19.69 -17.06 0.12
CA PRO A 198 -19.42 -17.99 -0.99
C PRO A 198 -19.99 -17.52 -2.32
N VAL A 199 -21.13 -16.82 -2.31
CA VAL A 199 -21.78 -16.30 -3.51
C VAL A 199 -20.99 -15.12 -4.06
N ALA A 200 -20.58 -14.19 -3.19
CA ALA A 200 -19.73 -13.06 -3.61
C ALA A 200 -18.35 -13.54 -4.10
N ILE A 201 -17.75 -14.54 -3.42
CA ILE A 201 -16.48 -15.15 -3.81
C ILE A 201 -16.62 -15.78 -5.20
N THR A 202 -17.62 -16.64 -5.43
CA THR A 202 -17.83 -17.30 -6.72
C THR A 202 -18.06 -16.30 -7.85
N ASN A 203 -18.94 -15.32 -7.64
CA ASN A 203 -19.19 -14.25 -8.61
C ASN A 203 -17.94 -13.42 -8.92
N SER A 204 -17.13 -13.12 -7.91
CA SER A 204 -15.86 -12.42 -8.09
C SER A 204 -14.83 -13.27 -8.85
N LEU A 205 -14.73 -14.58 -8.56
CA LEU A 205 -13.82 -15.48 -9.27
C LEU A 205 -14.19 -15.67 -10.73
N GLU A 206 -15.48 -15.74 -11.06
CA GLU A 206 -15.96 -15.73 -12.44
C GLU A 206 -15.55 -14.45 -13.18
N ARG A 207 -15.65 -13.29 -12.50
CA ARG A 207 -15.21 -12.00 -13.04
C ARG A 207 -13.69 -11.86 -13.13
N TYR A 208 -12.93 -12.54 -12.27
CA TYR A 208 -11.47 -12.49 -12.23
C TYR A 208 -10.80 -13.49 -13.16
N GLN A 209 -11.57 -14.36 -13.82
CA GLN A 209 -11.01 -15.22 -14.84
C GLN A 209 -10.28 -14.35 -15.88
N PRO A 210 -9.01 -14.65 -16.19
CA PRO A 210 -8.24 -13.90 -17.18
C PRO A 210 -8.99 -13.81 -18.51
N PHE A 211 -9.77 -14.84 -18.85
CA PHE A 211 -10.63 -14.90 -20.02
C PHE A 211 -11.78 -13.90 -19.98
N ALA A 212 -12.52 -13.78 -18.86
CA ALA A 212 -13.63 -12.86 -18.71
C ALA A 212 -13.17 -11.40 -18.78
N ILE A 213 -12.05 -11.08 -18.09
CA ILE A 213 -11.45 -9.75 -18.14
C ILE A 213 -10.91 -9.43 -19.55
N LEU A 214 -10.19 -10.36 -20.20
CA LEU A 214 -9.66 -10.15 -21.56
C LEU A 214 -10.77 -10.06 -22.62
N GLN A 215 -11.91 -10.75 -22.41
CA GLN A 215 -13.06 -10.72 -23.31
C GLN A 215 -13.93 -9.47 -23.13
N GLU A 216 -13.98 -8.89 -21.92
CA GLU A 216 -14.56 -7.55 -21.68
C GLU A 216 -13.74 -6.44 -22.36
N ILE A 217 -12.41 -6.60 -22.43
CA ILE A 217 -11.48 -5.59 -22.95
C ILE A 217 -11.26 -5.72 -24.46
N ASP A 218 -11.21 -6.95 -24.98
CA ASP A 218 -11.12 -7.25 -26.41
C ASP A 218 -12.04 -8.44 -26.75
N PRO A 219 -13.26 -8.16 -27.28
CA PRO A 219 -14.20 -9.19 -27.71
C PRO A 219 -13.68 -10.12 -28.82
N THR A 220 -12.60 -9.73 -29.52
CA THR A 220 -11.98 -10.51 -30.60
C THR A 220 -10.81 -11.36 -30.12
N PHE A 221 -10.39 -11.19 -28.86
CA PHE A 221 -9.27 -11.90 -28.26
C PHE A 221 -9.44 -13.41 -28.37
N SER A 222 -10.67 -13.92 -28.27
CA SER A 222 -11.02 -15.33 -28.45
C SER A 222 -10.69 -15.93 -29.83
N GLY A 223 -10.43 -15.09 -30.83
CA GLY A 223 -10.04 -15.48 -32.19
C GLY A 223 -8.53 -15.44 -32.46
N THR A 224 -7.72 -14.90 -31.54
CA THR A 224 -6.29 -14.65 -31.75
C THR A 224 -5.44 -15.92 -31.69
N ARG A 225 -4.21 -15.87 -32.23
CA ARG A 225 -3.28 -17.01 -32.16
C ARG A 225 -2.73 -17.20 -30.74
N GLU A 226 -2.64 -16.09 -30.00
CA GLU A 226 -2.26 -15.96 -28.61
C GLU A 226 -3.30 -16.62 -27.69
N TYR A 227 -4.59 -16.48 -28.00
CA TYR A 227 -5.66 -17.24 -27.35
C TYR A 227 -5.52 -18.75 -27.53
N LYS A 228 -5.15 -19.22 -28.74
CA LYS A 228 -4.93 -20.65 -29.01
C LYS A 228 -3.68 -21.21 -28.32
N LEU A 229 -2.74 -20.33 -27.93
CA LEU A 229 -1.53 -20.67 -27.18
C LEU A 229 -1.74 -20.62 -25.65
N LEU A 230 -2.72 -19.84 -25.19
CA LEU A 230 -3.12 -19.73 -23.78
C LEU A 230 -4.29 -20.66 -23.42
N ALA A 231 -5.05 -21.15 -24.40
CA ALA A 231 -5.94 -22.29 -24.25
C ALA A 231 -5.12 -23.55 -23.89
N PRO A 232 -5.66 -24.47 -23.08
CA PRO A 232 -4.88 -25.26 -22.15
C PRO A 232 -4.04 -26.36 -22.81
N ARG A 233 -2.83 -26.01 -23.27
CA ARG A 233 -1.71 -26.92 -23.55
C ARG A 233 -0.40 -26.15 -23.42
N ASP A 234 0.30 -26.32 -22.30
CA ASP A 234 1.77 -26.43 -22.21
C ASP A 234 2.33 -26.01 -20.86
N VAL A 235 3.41 -26.67 -20.45
CA VAL A 235 4.01 -26.72 -19.10
C VAL A 235 4.58 -25.37 -18.63
N PHE A 236 4.73 -24.38 -19.50
CA PHE A 236 5.09 -23.00 -19.12
C PHE A 236 3.91 -22.22 -18.50
N HIS A 237 2.70 -22.75 -18.65
CA HIS A 237 1.42 -22.24 -18.16
C HIS A 237 1.13 -22.64 -16.70
N LEU A 238 1.99 -23.45 -16.07
CA LEU A 238 1.80 -23.96 -14.71
C LEU A 238 1.90 -22.84 -13.65
N ALA A 239 2.96 -22.04 -13.65
CA ALA A 239 3.10 -20.91 -12.71
C ALA A 239 2.02 -19.82 -12.89
N SER A 240 1.41 -19.75 -14.07
CA SER A 240 0.34 -18.80 -14.40
C SER A 240 -1.05 -19.28 -13.97
N LYS A 241 -1.20 -20.59 -13.77
CA LYS A 241 -2.41 -21.27 -13.30
C LYS A 241 -2.42 -21.47 -11.78
N VAL A 242 -1.26 -21.47 -11.13
CA VAL A 242 -1.11 -21.67 -9.69
C VAL A 242 -1.88 -20.64 -8.86
N ASN A 243 -1.90 -19.36 -9.26
CA ASN A 243 -2.68 -18.33 -8.57
C ASN A 243 -4.19 -18.42 -8.80
N GLU A 244 -4.63 -19.00 -9.93
CA GLU A 244 -6.04 -19.12 -10.31
C GLU A 244 -6.67 -20.39 -9.71
N TYR A 245 -5.93 -21.51 -9.74
CA TYR A 245 -6.36 -22.75 -9.10
C TYR A 245 -6.43 -22.61 -7.58
N ILE A 246 -5.45 -21.97 -6.93
CA ILE A 246 -5.56 -21.80 -5.47
C ILE A 246 -6.83 -21.03 -5.08
N LEU A 247 -7.21 -19.97 -5.79
CA LEU A 247 -8.42 -19.22 -5.42
C LEU A 247 -9.69 -20.05 -5.62
N GLN A 248 -9.73 -20.89 -6.66
CA GLN A 248 -10.84 -21.84 -6.88
C GLN A 248 -10.86 -22.94 -5.83
N ASP A 249 -9.71 -23.52 -5.51
CA ASP A 249 -9.58 -24.57 -4.50
C ASP A 249 -9.90 -24.04 -3.09
N LEU A 250 -9.47 -22.82 -2.77
CA LEU A 250 -9.82 -22.14 -1.52
C LEU A 250 -11.31 -21.79 -1.48
N ALA A 251 -11.90 -21.29 -2.56
CA ALA A 251 -13.33 -20.99 -2.61
C ALA A 251 -14.18 -22.26 -2.50
N ALA A 252 -13.81 -23.33 -3.19
CA ALA A 252 -14.47 -24.63 -3.09
C ALA A 252 -14.35 -25.18 -1.66
N ALA A 253 -13.16 -25.11 -1.04
CA ALA A 253 -12.98 -25.51 0.34
C ALA A 253 -13.79 -24.64 1.32
N MET A 254 -13.97 -23.35 1.03
CA MET A 254 -14.82 -22.46 1.82
C MET A 254 -16.32 -22.76 1.67
N ASP A 255 -16.76 -23.16 0.47
CA ASP A 255 -18.15 -23.55 0.19
C ASP A 255 -18.48 -24.92 0.81
N GLU A 256 -17.51 -25.84 0.78
CA GLU A 256 -17.64 -27.18 1.38
C GLU A 256 -17.42 -27.21 2.90
N GLY A 257 -16.97 -26.11 3.52
CA GLY A 257 -16.61 -26.09 4.95
C GLY A 257 -15.31 -26.84 5.29
N ASP A 258 -14.51 -27.26 4.30
CA ASP A 258 -13.40 -28.18 4.50
C ASP A 258 -12.07 -27.45 4.81
N ILE A 259 -11.78 -27.32 6.11
CA ILE A 259 -10.54 -26.69 6.61
C ILE A 259 -9.28 -27.44 6.15
N ALA A 260 -9.36 -28.77 6.00
CA ALA A 260 -8.22 -29.58 5.60
C ALA A 260 -7.84 -29.28 4.15
N LYS A 261 -8.82 -29.31 3.24
CA LYS A 261 -8.64 -28.91 1.84
C LYS A 261 -8.15 -27.47 1.73
N PHE A 262 -8.72 -26.54 2.50
CA PHE A 262 -8.27 -25.14 2.51
C PHE A 262 -6.79 -25.02 2.92
N THR A 263 -6.38 -25.76 3.96
CA THR A 263 -5.00 -25.74 4.46
C THR A 263 -4.03 -26.40 3.48
N ASP A 264 -4.44 -27.47 2.81
CA ASP A 264 -3.59 -28.17 1.85
C ASP A 264 -3.39 -27.37 0.56
N ALA A 265 -4.44 -26.67 0.09
CA ALA A 265 -4.32 -25.72 -1.02
C ALA A 265 -3.30 -24.60 -0.72
N ILE A 266 -3.30 -24.05 0.49
CA ILE A 266 -2.30 -23.05 0.93
C ILE A 266 -0.88 -23.63 0.91
N LYS A 267 -0.69 -24.86 1.43
CA LYS A 267 0.63 -25.51 1.47
C LYS A 267 1.17 -25.77 0.07
N GLU A 268 0.32 -26.29 -0.81
CA GLU A 268 0.67 -26.54 -2.21
C GLU A 268 1.13 -25.24 -2.88
N PHE A 269 0.37 -24.16 -2.69
CA PHE A 269 0.75 -22.85 -3.22
C PHE A 269 2.07 -22.32 -2.65
N ASP A 270 2.26 -22.34 -1.32
CA ASP A 270 3.50 -21.85 -0.68
C ASP A 270 4.74 -22.63 -1.14
N SER A 271 4.58 -23.92 -1.48
CA SER A 271 5.65 -24.76 -2.02
C SER A 271 6.11 -24.31 -3.42
N MET A 272 5.21 -23.71 -4.20
CA MET A 272 5.48 -23.24 -5.56
C MET A 272 5.85 -21.76 -5.60
N THR A 273 5.16 -20.94 -4.80
CA THR A 273 5.35 -19.48 -4.69
C THR A 273 5.27 -19.11 -3.21
N ARG A 274 6.40 -18.72 -2.63
CA ARG A 274 6.47 -18.34 -1.22
C ARG A 274 5.48 -17.22 -0.91
N LEU A 275 4.67 -17.46 0.12
CA LEU A 275 3.74 -16.47 0.64
C LEU A 275 4.50 -15.37 1.36
N ASP A 276 4.22 -14.12 1.00
CA ASP A 276 4.67 -12.98 1.78
C ASP A 276 3.86 -12.85 3.09
N PRO A 277 4.34 -12.06 4.07
CA PRO A 277 3.68 -11.90 5.36
C PRO A 277 2.23 -11.39 5.27
N TRP A 278 1.91 -10.53 4.29
CA TRP A 278 0.57 -9.97 4.11
C TRP A 278 -0.41 -11.07 3.68
N LYS A 279 -0.05 -11.88 2.67
CA LYS A 279 -0.89 -13.00 2.21
C LYS A 279 -1.07 -14.03 3.30
N THR A 280 0.00 -14.36 4.03
CA THR A 280 -0.05 -15.30 5.16
C THR A 280 -1.06 -14.84 6.22
N THR A 281 -1.02 -13.57 6.59
CA THR A 281 -1.93 -12.99 7.59
C THR A 281 -3.38 -13.08 7.14
N LEU A 282 -3.69 -12.69 5.90
CA LEU A 282 -5.08 -12.71 5.41
C LEU A 282 -5.61 -14.14 5.20
N LEU A 283 -4.80 -15.05 4.69
CA LEU A 283 -5.20 -16.45 4.54
C LEU A 283 -5.47 -17.12 5.90
N LEU A 284 -4.71 -16.75 6.94
CA LEU A 284 -5.01 -17.17 8.31
C LEU A 284 -6.35 -16.59 8.82
N ARG A 285 -6.67 -15.34 8.49
CA ARG A 285 -7.99 -14.76 8.83
C ARG A 285 -9.13 -15.48 8.12
N ALA A 286 -9.01 -15.71 6.81
CA ALA A 286 -10.00 -16.48 6.03
C ALA A 286 -10.21 -17.89 6.58
N LYS A 287 -9.13 -18.58 6.99
CA LYS A 287 -9.21 -19.88 7.67
C LYS A 287 -9.97 -19.81 9.00
N ASN A 288 -9.76 -18.75 9.78
CA ASN A 288 -10.46 -18.57 11.05
C ASN A 288 -11.95 -18.27 10.85
N GLU A 289 -12.32 -17.53 9.80
CA GLU A 289 -13.73 -17.34 9.42
C GLU A 289 -14.40 -18.66 9.00
N LEU A 290 -13.68 -19.53 8.27
CA LEU A 290 -14.18 -20.86 7.92
C LEU A 290 -14.47 -21.72 9.17
N LYS A 291 -13.57 -21.68 10.16
CA LYS A 291 -13.76 -22.37 11.46
C LYS A 291 -14.99 -21.91 12.20
N LYS A 292 -15.23 -20.59 12.26
CA LYS A 292 -16.38 -20.02 12.97
C LYS A 292 -17.70 -20.55 12.40
N LYS A 293 -17.79 -20.71 11.07
CA LYS A 293 -18.97 -21.26 10.41
C LYS A 293 -19.21 -22.73 10.73
N GLU A 294 -18.15 -23.55 10.73
CA GLU A 294 -18.25 -24.97 11.12
C GLU A 294 -18.76 -25.12 12.56
N ASP A 295 -18.23 -24.31 13.49
CA ASP A 295 -18.67 -24.30 14.89
C ASP A 295 -20.13 -23.82 15.05
N GLU A 296 -20.60 -22.88 14.23
CA GLU A 296 -21.99 -22.39 14.23
C GLU A 296 -22.98 -23.43 13.69
N ASP A 297 -22.63 -24.12 12.59
CA ASP A 297 -23.46 -25.17 11.98
C ASP A 297 -23.58 -26.42 12.88
N ASP A 298 -22.52 -26.77 13.63
CA ASP A 298 -22.53 -27.88 14.61
C ASP A 298 -23.37 -27.60 15.87
N LEU A 299 -23.71 -26.33 16.13
CA LEU A 299 -24.51 -25.89 17.29
C LEU A 299 -26.01 -25.72 16.98
N THR A 300 -26.43 -25.83 15.71
CA THR A 300 -27.82 -25.66 15.25
C THR A 300 -28.47 -26.97 14.82
#